data_AF-A0A6C0GU66-F1
#
_entry.id   AF-A0A6C0GU66-F1
#
_cell.length_a   1.000
_cell.length_b   1.000
_cell.length_c   1.000
_cell.angle_alpha   90.00
_cell.angle_beta   90.00
_cell.angle_gamma   90.00
#
_symmetry.space_group_name_H-M   'P 1'
#
loop_
_entity.id
_entity.type
_entity.pdbx_description
1 polymer ?
#
loop_
_entity_poly.entity_id
_entity_poly.type
_entity_poly.pdbx_seq_one_letter_code
_entity_poly.pdbx_strand_id
1 'polypeptide(L)'
;MKTGCLFIILFLGVFLLGMAQTDVDSISAGVLKNQALPQVTVGGYIDIYFGYDFSRPPSKDRPYFVSSNRHNEFSINLAFVDLKFSSKRARATFRPAIGSNMGANYSAEPAIFRNLFEGNVGIKVVTNKNIWIDAGVF
;
A
#
# COMPACT_ATOMS: atom_id res chain seq x y z
N MET A 1 -26.76 -47.40 12.89
CA MET A 1 -25.33 -47.31 13.24
C MET A 1 -24.84 -45.91 12.90
N LYS A 2 -24.60 -45.13 13.96
CA LYS A 2 -23.77 -43.92 14.12
C LYS A 2 -23.50 -43.04 12.88
N THR A 3 -24.28 -41.96 12.78
CA THR A 3 -23.86 -40.65 12.24
C THR A 3 -22.67 -40.13 13.05
N GLY A 4 -21.50 -39.99 12.41
CA GLY A 4 -20.26 -39.53 13.03
C GLY A 4 -19.77 -38.23 12.38
N CYS A 5 -19.68 -37.19 13.20
CA CYS A 5 -19.37 -35.79 12.90
C CYS A 5 -18.24 -35.54 11.89
N LEU A 6 -18.56 -34.73 10.88
CA LEU A 6 -17.61 -33.99 10.07
C LEU A 6 -17.10 -32.79 10.89
N PHE A 7 -15.90 -32.90 11.48
CA PHE A 7 -15.23 -31.76 12.12
C PHE A 7 -14.63 -30.87 11.03
N ILE A 8 -15.38 -29.85 10.61
CA ILE A 8 -14.84 -28.71 9.87
C ILE A 8 -14.17 -27.80 10.91
N ILE A 9 -12.84 -27.87 10.99
CA ILE A 9 -12.06 -26.91 11.76
C ILE A 9 -11.98 -25.62 10.93
N LEU A 10 -12.90 -24.69 11.18
CA LEU A 10 -12.85 -23.33 10.66
C LEU A 10 -11.88 -22.52 11.54
N PHE A 11 -10.59 -22.51 11.20
CA PHE A 11 -9.63 -21.56 11.79
C PHE A 11 -9.87 -20.18 11.16
N LEU A 12 -10.82 -19.41 11.71
CA LEU A 12 -10.95 -17.99 11.43
C LEU A 12 -9.87 -17.23 12.24
N GLY A 13 -8.62 -17.39 11.84
CA GLY A 13 -7.52 -16.57 12.33
C GLY A 13 -7.60 -15.20 11.66
N VAL A 14 -8.25 -14.24 12.32
CA VAL A 14 -8.06 -12.82 11.98
C VAL A 14 -6.60 -12.49 12.31
N PHE A 15 -5.73 -12.60 11.31
CA PHE A 15 -4.37 -12.11 11.37
C PHE A 15 -4.44 -10.58 11.23
N LEU A 16 -4.68 -9.89 12.36
CA LEU A 16 -4.28 -8.50 12.51
C LEU A 16 -2.74 -8.49 12.49
N LEU A 17 -2.16 -8.33 11.29
CA LEU A 17 -0.80 -7.83 11.16
C LEU A 17 -0.81 -6.40 11.69
N GLY A 18 -0.67 -6.27 13.01
CA GLY A 18 -0.09 -5.09 13.60
C GLY A 18 1.30 -4.96 13.00
N MET A 19 1.44 -4.05 12.04
CA MET A 19 2.75 -3.56 11.63
C MET A 19 3.33 -2.88 12.86
N ALA A 20 4.04 -3.64 13.69
CA ALA A 20 4.89 -3.09 14.72
C ALA A 20 5.99 -2.33 13.98
N GLN A 21 5.86 -1.01 13.91
CA GLN A 21 6.95 -0.14 13.53
C GLN A 21 8.03 -0.32 14.59
N THR A 22 9.11 -1.03 14.27
CA THR A 22 10.29 -1.08 15.12
C THR A 22 11.02 0.24 14.92
N ASP A 23 10.76 1.20 15.79
CA ASP A 23 11.61 2.38 15.90
C ASP A 23 12.98 1.90 16.41
N VAL A 24 13.99 1.97 15.54
CA VAL A 24 15.38 1.81 15.96
C VAL A 24 15.72 3.08 16.72
N ASP A 25 15.68 3.02 18.05
CA ASP A 25 16.11 4.10 18.93
C ASP A 25 17.61 4.35 18.71
N SER A 26 17.94 5.28 17.82
CA SER A 26 19.27 5.88 17.80
C SER A 26 19.50 6.56 19.15
N ILE A 27 20.55 6.15 19.86
CA ILE A 27 20.97 6.69 21.15
C ILE A 27 21.07 8.22 21.05
N SER A 28 20.07 8.91 21.60
CA SER A 28 20.04 10.37 21.70
C SER A 28 20.98 10.80 22.83
N ALA A 29 22.17 11.26 22.49
CA ALA A 29 22.90 12.19 23.36
C ALA A 29 21.98 13.40 23.61
N GLY A 30 21.44 13.49 24.82
CA GLY A 30 20.38 14.42 25.17
C GLY A 30 20.84 15.87 25.13
N VAL A 31 20.63 16.57 24.00
CA VAL A 31 20.59 18.05 23.93
C VAL A 31 19.58 18.61 22.89
N LEU A 32 18.99 17.83 21.97
CA LEU A 32 18.12 18.39 20.90
C LEU A 32 16.62 18.07 21.06
N LYS A 33 16.04 18.43 22.20
CA LYS A 33 14.60 18.20 22.47
C LYS A 33 13.72 19.38 22.05
N ASN A 34 13.81 19.88 20.80
CA ASN A 34 12.69 20.67 20.21
C ASN A 34 12.79 20.98 18.70
N GLN A 35 13.43 20.13 17.90
CA GLN A 35 13.34 20.25 16.46
C GLN A 35 13.06 18.89 15.84
N ALA A 36 11.87 18.68 15.26
CA ALA A 36 11.63 17.54 14.38
C ALA A 36 12.65 17.64 13.24
N LEU A 37 13.71 16.82 13.33
CA LEU A 37 14.75 16.75 12.33
C LEU A 37 14.13 16.19 11.04
N PRO A 38 14.66 16.54 9.86
CA PRO A 38 14.27 15.88 8.62
C PRO A 38 14.38 14.36 8.77
N GLN A 39 13.30 13.66 8.47
CA GLN A 39 13.20 12.21 8.56
C GLN A 39 12.79 11.65 7.20
N VAL A 40 13.43 10.55 6.82
CA VAL A 40 13.01 9.70 5.72
C VAL A 40 12.50 8.39 6.30
N THR A 41 11.30 7.98 5.90
CA THR A 41 10.69 6.71 6.27
C THR A 41 10.51 5.88 5.00
N VAL A 42 10.95 4.63 5.06
CA VAL A 42 10.77 3.65 3.98
C VAL A 42 9.82 2.57 4.47
N GLY A 43 8.82 2.26 3.67
CA GLY A 43 7.87 1.18 3.92
C GLY A 43 7.51 0.47 2.62
N GLY A 44 6.52 -0.41 2.71
CA GLY A 44 5.99 -1.10 1.54
C GLY A 44 4.74 -1.88 1.86
N TYR A 45 4.05 -2.30 0.80
CA TYR A 45 2.83 -3.09 0.89
C TYR A 45 2.79 -4.09 -0.26
N ILE A 46 2.20 -5.25 0.00
CA ILE A 46 1.96 -6.27 -1.01
C ILE A 46 0.60 -6.94 -0.75
N ASP A 47 -0.20 -7.01 -1.80
CA ASP A 47 -1.51 -7.67 -1.85
C ASP A 47 -1.46 -8.76 -2.92
N ILE A 48 -1.64 -10.01 -2.49
CA ILE A 48 -1.63 -11.20 -3.34
C ILE A 48 -2.99 -11.90 -3.28
N TYR A 49 -3.40 -12.48 -4.40
CA TYR A 49 -4.66 -13.20 -4.48
C TYR A 49 -4.56 -14.39 -5.44
N PHE A 50 -5.51 -15.30 -5.28
CA PHE A 50 -5.86 -16.30 -6.27
C PHE A 50 -7.36 -16.21 -6.52
N GLY A 51 -7.76 -16.02 -7.78
CA GLY A 51 -9.15 -15.90 -8.18
C GLY A 51 -9.52 -17.02 -9.15
N TYR A 52 -10.68 -17.64 -8.98
CA TYR A 52 -11.23 -18.58 -9.96
C TYR A 52 -12.61 -18.11 -10.42
N ASP A 53 -12.91 -18.33 -11.69
CA ASP A 53 -14.17 -17.96 -12.34
C ASP A 53 -14.67 -19.16 -13.14
N PHE A 54 -15.88 -19.62 -12.80
CA PHE A 54 -16.46 -20.81 -13.42
C PHE A 54 -16.80 -20.61 -14.90
N SER A 55 -16.91 -19.36 -15.37
CA SER A 55 -17.11 -19.04 -16.79
C SER A 55 -15.86 -19.25 -17.66
N ARG A 56 -14.68 -19.46 -17.04
CA ARG A 56 -13.39 -19.70 -17.70
C ARG A 56 -13.09 -18.66 -18.80
N PRO A 57 -12.98 -17.37 -18.45
CA PRO A 57 -12.82 -16.30 -19.43
C PRO A 57 -11.53 -16.48 -20.25
N PRO A 58 -11.58 -16.34 -21.59
CA PRO A 58 -10.43 -16.58 -22.47
C PRO A 58 -9.32 -15.52 -22.30
N SER A 59 -9.66 -14.29 -21.89
CA SER A 59 -8.69 -13.22 -21.62
C SER A 59 -7.90 -13.44 -20.32
N LYS A 60 -8.29 -14.43 -19.51
CA LYS A 60 -7.91 -14.58 -18.09
C LYS A 60 -8.26 -13.41 -17.18
N ASP A 61 -8.96 -12.40 -17.70
CA ASP A 61 -9.52 -11.32 -16.89
C ASP A 61 -10.97 -11.67 -16.51
N ARG A 62 -11.26 -11.58 -15.22
CA ARG A 62 -12.58 -11.77 -14.63
C ARG A 62 -13.38 -10.48 -14.85
N PRO A 63 -14.48 -10.53 -15.61
CA PRO A 63 -15.27 -9.33 -15.90
C PRO A 63 -15.92 -8.78 -14.62
N TYR A 64 -16.13 -7.46 -14.58
CA TYR A 64 -16.74 -6.72 -13.46
C TYR A 64 -15.92 -6.66 -12.16
N PHE A 65 -14.66 -7.12 -12.18
CA PHE A 65 -13.75 -6.97 -11.06
C PHE A 65 -12.86 -5.73 -11.23
N VAL A 66 -12.99 -4.77 -10.31
CA VAL A 66 -12.16 -3.55 -10.23
C VAL A 66 -10.78 -3.86 -9.61
N SER A 67 -10.71 -4.91 -8.80
CA SER A 67 -9.48 -5.44 -8.21
C SER A 67 -9.48 -6.97 -8.29
N SER A 68 -8.31 -7.57 -8.17
CA SER A 68 -8.17 -9.02 -8.18
C SER A 68 -8.78 -9.69 -9.42
N ASN A 69 -8.55 -9.07 -10.58
CA ASN A 69 -9.22 -9.37 -11.83
C ASN A 69 -8.65 -10.58 -12.58
N ARG A 70 -7.62 -11.27 -12.10
CA ARG A 70 -7.01 -12.40 -12.81
C ARG A 70 -7.69 -13.73 -12.47
N HIS A 71 -7.86 -14.59 -13.47
CA HIS A 71 -8.49 -15.90 -13.40
C HIS A 71 -7.46 -17.04 -13.40
N ASN A 72 -7.62 -17.96 -12.46
CA ASN A 72 -6.90 -19.23 -12.33
C ASN A 72 -5.37 -19.06 -12.30
N GLU A 73 -4.89 -18.00 -11.64
CA GLU A 73 -3.48 -17.75 -11.42
C GLU A 73 -3.26 -17.01 -10.09
N PHE A 74 -2.12 -17.28 -9.45
CA PHE A 74 -1.65 -16.46 -8.34
C PHE A 74 -1.15 -15.14 -8.89
N SER A 75 -1.65 -14.04 -8.35
CA SER A 75 -1.37 -12.70 -8.85
C SER A 75 -1.15 -11.72 -7.71
N ILE A 76 -0.34 -10.70 -7.99
CA ILE A 76 -0.23 -9.51 -7.15
C ILE A 76 -1.32 -8.55 -7.63
N ASN A 77 -2.23 -8.17 -6.73
CA ASN A 77 -3.21 -7.12 -7.01
C ASN A 77 -2.49 -5.78 -7.01
N LEU A 78 -1.79 -5.47 -5.91
CA LEU A 78 -1.03 -4.25 -5.74
C LEU A 78 0.20 -4.52 -4.88
N ALA A 79 1.36 -4.03 -5.30
CA ALA A 79 2.55 -3.97 -4.47
C ALA A 79 3.25 -2.63 -4.68
N PHE A 80 3.70 -1.99 -3.61
CA PHE A 80 4.41 -0.71 -3.70
C PHE A 80 5.51 -0.59 -2.65
N VAL A 81 6.47 0.28 -2.95
CA VAL A 81 7.43 0.81 -1.99
C VAL A 81 6.94 2.19 -1.56
N ASP A 82 7.02 2.51 -0.27
CA ASP A 82 6.60 3.79 0.29
C ASP A 82 7.82 4.59 0.73
N LEU A 83 8.13 5.67 0.00
CA LEU A 83 9.19 6.60 0.36
C LEU A 83 8.56 7.89 0.86
N LYS A 84 8.69 8.15 2.15
CA LYS A 84 8.17 9.35 2.81
C LYS A 84 9.29 10.22 3.32
N PHE A 85 9.23 11.50 2.99
CA PHE A 85 10.07 12.53 3.58
C PHE A 85 9.20 13.44 4.42
N SER A 86 9.66 13.77 5.61
CA SER A 86 8.98 14.71 6.50
C SER A 86 9.98 15.61 7.22
N SER A 87 9.65 16.87 7.32
CA SER A 87 10.39 17.88 8.07
C SER A 87 9.41 18.89 8.68
N LYS A 88 9.92 19.88 9.41
CA LYS A 88 9.07 20.93 10.00
C LYS A 88 8.20 21.67 8.98
N ARG A 89 8.70 21.87 7.76
CA ARG A 89 8.08 22.73 6.74
C ARG A 89 7.83 22.08 5.39
N ALA A 90 8.38 20.89 5.14
CA ALA A 90 8.19 20.18 3.88
C ALA A 90 7.89 18.71 4.13
N ARG A 91 7.04 18.12 3.30
CA ARG A 91 6.76 16.69 3.24
C ARG A 91 6.69 16.23 1.79
N ALA A 92 6.99 14.96 1.56
CA ALA A 92 6.81 14.33 0.27
C ALA A 92 6.51 12.85 0.44
N THR A 93 5.71 12.31 -0.47
CA THR A 93 5.45 10.87 -0.57
C THR A 93 5.66 10.45 -2.01
N PHE A 94 6.38 9.34 -2.19
CA PHE A 94 6.54 8.69 -3.48
C PHE A 94 6.31 7.19 -3.34
N ARG A 95 5.31 6.68 -4.06
CA ARG A 95 4.89 5.27 -4.07
C ARG A 95 4.85 4.73 -5.50
N PRO A 96 5.98 4.22 -6.03
CA PRO A 96 5.96 3.41 -7.22
C PRO A 96 5.29 2.06 -6.90
N ALA A 97 4.44 1.60 -7.80
CA ALA A 97 3.64 0.40 -7.60
C ALA A 97 3.59 -0.47 -8.85
N ILE A 98 3.35 -1.76 -8.62
CA ILE A 98 3.13 -2.78 -9.63
C ILE A 98 1.94 -3.65 -9.23
N GLY A 99 1.43 -4.42 -10.19
CA GLY A 99 0.37 -5.40 -9.95
C GLY A 99 -0.72 -5.33 -11.02
N SER A 100 -1.61 -6.31 -10.97
CA SER A 100 -2.76 -6.37 -11.88
C SER A 100 -3.68 -5.14 -11.76
N ASN A 101 -3.76 -4.52 -10.58
CA ASN A 101 -4.49 -3.27 -10.38
C ASN A 101 -3.88 -2.12 -11.18
N MET A 102 -2.56 -1.94 -11.13
CA MET A 102 -1.87 -0.89 -11.92
C MET A 102 -2.06 -1.12 -13.42
N GLY A 103 -1.98 -2.37 -13.87
CA GLY A 103 -2.19 -2.72 -15.27
C GLY A 103 -3.61 -2.46 -15.77
N ALA A 104 -4.64 -2.72 -14.95
CA ALA A 104 -6.04 -2.57 -15.33
C ALA A 104 -6.55 -1.13 -15.14
N ASN A 105 -6.34 -0.56 -13.96
CA ASN A 105 -6.97 0.69 -13.52
C ASN A 105 -6.19 1.94 -13.95
N TYR A 106 -4.87 1.83 -14.09
CA TYR A 106 -4.02 2.91 -14.58
C TYR A 106 -3.66 2.72 -16.07
N SER A 107 -4.37 1.86 -16.78
CA SER A 107 -4.13 1.56 -18.20
C SER A 107 -4.21 2.80 -19.10
N ALA A 108 -5.05 3.78 -18.75
CA ALA A 108 -5.19 5.04 -19.47
C ALA A 108 -4.05 6.05 -19.21
N GLU A 109 -3.24 5.84 -18.17
CA GLU A 109 -2.13 6.74 -17.86
C GLU A 109 -0.98 6.59 -18.87
N PRO A 110 -0.22 7.68 -19.13
CA PRO A 110 1.03 7.60 -19.88
C PRO A 110 1.97 6.56 -19.25
N ALA A 111 2.80 5.91 -20.07
CA ALA A 111 3.60 4.75 -19.67
C ALA A 111 4.43 4.96 -18.37
N ILE A 112 4.94 6.18 -18.16
CA ILE A 112 5.74 6.55 -16.98
C ILE A 112 4.88 6.60 -15.70
N PHE A 113 3.62 7.00 -15.80
CA PHE A 113 2.71 7.19 -14.66
C PHE A 113 1.83 5.98 -14.36
N ARG A 114 1.72 5.01 -15.26
CA ARG A 114 0.96 3.78 -15.04
C ARG A 114 1.40 2.97 -13.82
N ASN A 115 2.64 3.15 -13.36
CA ASN A 115 3.20 2.49 -12.19
C ASN A 115 3.40 3.46 -11.01
N LEU A 116 2.75 4.63 -11.02
CA LEU A 116 2.78 5.58 -9.91
C LEU A 116 1.47 5.49 -9.14
N PHE A 117 1.53 4.99 -7.90
CA PHE A 117 0.36 4.89 -7.03
C PHE A 117 0.11 6.18 -6.27
N GLU A 118 1.15 6.76 -5.67
CA GLU A 118 1.08 8.06 -5.00
C GLU A 118 2.37 8.85 -5.29
N GLY A 119 2.25 10.15 -5.51
CA GLY A 119 3.37 11.03 -5.76
C GLY A 119 2.99 12.47 -5.44
N ASN A 120 3.24 12.89 -4.20
CA ASN A 120 2.88 14.23 -3.75
C ASN A 120 3.98 14.90 -2.92
N VAL A 121 3.90 16.23 -2.89
CA VAL A 121 4.75 17.09 -2.09
C VAL A 121 3.88 18.11 -1.36
N GLY A 122 4.32 18.52 -0.19
CA GLY A 122 3.60 19.43 0.68
C GLY A 122 4.51 20.44 1.35
N ILE A 123 4.07 21.68 1.47
CA ILE A 123 4.79 22.75 2.17
C ILE A 123 3.88 23.33 3.26
N LYS A 124 4.42 23.47 4.47
CA LYS A 124 3.73 24.11 5.59
C LYS A 124 3.82 25.63 5.45
N VAL A 125 2.67 26.28 5.35
CA VAL A 125 2.58 27.73 5.11
C VAL A 125 2.83 28.52 6.40
N VAL A 126 2.33 28.03 7.52
CA VAL A 126 2.39 28.72 8.82
C VAL A 126 3.19 27.87 9.81
N THR A 127 4.29 28.39 10.34
CA THR A 127 5.22 27.58 11.17
C THR A 127 4.58 27.04 12.46
N ASN A 128 3.69 27.83 13.06
CA ASN A 128 3.05 27.50 14.35
C ASN A 128 1.64 26.91 14.19
N LYS A 129 1.19 26.66 12.95
CA LYS A 129 -0.11 26.05 12.66
C LYS A 129 0.07 24.86 11.72
N ASN A 130 -0.79 23.86 11.82
CA ASN A 130 -0.72 22.69 10.95
C ASN A 130 -1.44 22.94 9.61
N ILE A 131 -1.03 23.98 8.88
CA ILE A 131 -1.63 24.37 7.58
C ILE A 131 -0.63 24.05 6.47
N TRP A 132 -1.05 23.17 5.57
CA TRP A 132 -0.24 22.67 4.45
C TRP A 132 -0.90 23.00 3.13
N ILE A 133 -0.06 23.21 2.13
CA ILE A 133 -0.45 23.19 0.72
C ILE A 133 0.25 21.98 0.12
N ASP A 134 -0.54 21.07 -0.43
CA ASP A 134 -0.06 19.85 -1.08
C ASP A 134 -0.40 19.86 -2.57
N ALA A 135 0.46 19.24 -3.36
CA ALA A 135 0.27 19.06 -4.80
C ALA A 135 0.81 17.69 -5.23
N GLY A 136 0.12 17.05 -6.17
CA GLY A 136 0.54 15.78 -6.76
C GLY A 136 -0.60 14.81 -6.99
N VAL A 137 -0.24 13.53 -7.08
CA VAL A 137 -1.14 12.37 -7.19
C VAL A 137 -1.27 11.75 -5.80
N PHE A 138 -2.50 11.47 -5.38
CA PHE A 138 -2.87 11.00 -4.05
C PHE A 138 -3.60 9.66 -4.10
#